data_AF-A0A968VWV0-F1
#
_entry.id   AF-A0A968VWV0-F1
#
_cell.length_a   1.000
_cell.length_b   1.000
_cell.length_c   1.000
_cell.angle_alpha   90.00
_cell.angle_beta   90.00
_cell.angle_gamma   90.00
#
_symmetry.space_group_name_H-M   'P 1'
#
loop_
_entity.id
_entity.type
_entity.pdbx_description
1 polymer ?
#
loop_
_entity_poly.entity_id
_entity_poly.type
_entity_poly.pdbx_seq_one_letter_code
_entity_poly.pdbx_strand_id
1 'polypeptide(L)'
;MENYKEWLINKGFGINTTNDYNKFIEKKFKLYLLEKQIIIENMEHEDLMQYIRYRKSQGVQAKTINLELKKISYFLEFKGLPNIAEPIRLKGVQRRIPHDLFTEKQLNEIYNKFPESKNYWTHENILKTYH
;
A
#
# COMPACT_ATOMS: atom_id res chain seq x y z
N MET A 1 -11.37 16.58 18.17
CA MET A 1 -10.85 15.19 18.11
C MET A 1 -10.12 15.05 16.79
N GLU A 2 -8.83 14.74 16.84
CA GLU A 2 -8.01 14.64 15.63
C GLU A 2 -8.45 13.42 14.80
N ASN A 3 -8.69 13.60 13.50
CA ASN A 3 -9.03 12.50 12.60
C ASN A 3 -7.74 11.79 12.19
N TYR A 4 -7.71 10.44 12.15
CA TYR A 4 -6.53 9.68 11.71
C TYR A 4 -6.03 10.13 10.34
N LYS A 5 -6.96 10.49 9.44
CA LYS A 5 -6.62 11.04 8.11
C LYS A 5 -5.90 12.38 8.21
N GLU A 6 -6.36 13.28 9.07
CA GLU A 6 -5.74 14.60 9.27
C GLU A 6 -4.38 14.45 9.93
N TRP A 7 -4.27 13.58 10.94
CA TRP A 7 -3.01 13.27 11.60
C TRP A 7 -1.95 12.76 10.61
N LEU A 8 -2.32 11.87 9.67
CA LEU A 8 -1.41 11.39 8.63
C LEU A 8 -0.95 12.53 7.69
N ILE A 9 -1.84 13.46 7.34
CA ILE A 9 -1.49 14.63 6.51
C ILE A 9 -0.52 15.54 7.28
N ASN A 10 -0.80 15.83 8.54
CA ASN A 10 0.06 16.65 9.42
C ASN A 10 1.43 16.00 9.61
N LYS A 11 1.51 14.67 9.58
CA LYS A 11 2.75 13.89 9.61
C LYS A 11 3.55 13.91 8.30
N GLY A 12 3.00 14.51 7.23
CA GLY A 12 3.67 14.69 5.94
C GLY A 12 3.37 13.61 4.90
N PHE A 13 2.36 12.77 5.10
CA PHE A 13 1.95 11.80 4.08
C PHE A 13 1.19 12.47 2.93
N GLY A 14 1.52 12.06 1.70
CA GLY A 14 0.75 12.46 0.51
C GLY A 14 -0.68 11.93 0.53
N ILE A 15 -1.61 12.67 -0.08
CA ILE A 15 -3.07 12.42 -0.04
C ILE A 15 -3.43 10.98 -0.43
N ASN A 16 -2.79 10.42 -1.45
CA ASN A 16 -3.06 9.03 -1.89
C ASN A 16 -2.69 8.01 -0.83
N THR A 17 -1.51 8.17 -0.21
CA THR A 17 -1.04 7.29 0.87
C THR A 17 -1.95 7.41 2.09
N THR A 18 -2.33 8.63 2.46
CA THR A 18 -3.27 8.90 3.55
C THR A 18 -4.62 8.20 3.33
N ASN A 19 -5.18 8.30 2.12
CA ASN A 19 -6.44 7.63 1.78
C ASN A 19 -6.31 6.11 1.82
N ASP A 20 -5.21 5.55 1.29
CA ASP A 20 -4.96 4.10 1.32
C ASP A 20 -4.80 3.57 2.75
N TYR A 21 -4.07 4.29 3.60
CA TYR A 21 -3.84 3.91 4.99
C TYR A 21 -5.13 3.97 5.80
N ASN A 22 -5.88 5.07 5.67
CA ASN A 22 -7.17 5.22 6.33
C ASN A 22 -8.17 4.15 5.87
N LYS A 23 -8.28 3.91 4.55
CA LYS A 23 -9.16 2.87 4.01
C LYS A 23 -8.80 1.48 4.52
N PHE A 24 -7.51 1.17 4.63
CA PHE A 24 -7.06 -0.11 5.20
C PHE A 24 -7.47 -0.25 6.67
N ILE A 25 -7.28 0.78 7.50
CA ILE A 25 -7.65 0.74 8.92
C ILE A 25 -9.16 0.54 9.06
N GLU A 26 -9.97 1.36 8.38
CA GLU A 26 -11.43 1.32 8.51
C GLU A 26 -12.06 0.04 7.92
N LYS A 27 -11.61 -0.38 6.74
CA LYS A 27 -12.28 -1.44 5.96
C LYS A 27 -11.63 -2.82 6.05
N LYS A 28 -10.50 -2.96 6.72
CA LYS A 28 -9.83 -4.27 6.88
C LYS A 28 -9.44 -4.54 8.31
N PHE A 29 -8.64 -3.65 8.90
CA PHE A 29 -8.07 -3.92 10.21
C PHE A 29 -9.12 -3.86 11.32
N LYS A 30 -9.92 -2.80 11.39
CA LYS A 30 -11.02 -2.69 12.36
C LYS A 30 -12.07 -3.79 12.20
N LEU A 31 -12.39 -4.19 10.96
CA LEU A 31 -13.30 -5.31 10.71
C LEU A 31 -12.74 -6.62 11.25
N TYR A 32 -11.44 -6.90 11.03
CA TYR A 32 -10.79 -8.08 11.60
C TYR A 32 -10.85 -8.07 13.14
N LEU A 33 -10.57 -6.93 13.77
CA LEU A 33 -10.65 -6.80 15.23
C LEU A 33 -12.06 -7.06 15.73
N LEU A 34 -13.08 -6.52 15.06
CA LEU A 34 -14.49 -6.74 15.39
C LEU A 34 -14.88 -8.22 15.27
N GLU A 35 -14.50 -8.88 14.17
CA GLU A 35 -14.78 -10.31 13.95
C GLU A 35 -14.13 -11.21 15.00
N LYS A 36 -12.95 -10.82 15.50
CA LYS A 36 -12.21 -11.55 16.53
C LYS A 36 -12.49 -11.08 17.95
N GLN A 37 -13.38 -10.09 18.11
CA GLN A 37 -13.71 -9.47 19.39
C GLN A 37 -12.47 -8.94 20.15
N ILE A 38 -11.48 -8.44 19.40
CA ILE A 38 -10.25 -7.87 19.94
C ILE A 38 -10.45 -6.36 20.12
N ILE A 39 -10.15 -5.87 21.32
CA ILE A 39 -10.16 -4.45 21.66
C ILE A 39 -8.76 -3.89 21.37
N ILE A 40 -8.67 -2.80 20.60
CA ILE A 40 -7.38 -2.27 20.13
C ILE A 40 -6.48 -1.82 21.29
N GLU A 41 -7.08 -1.31 22.37
CA GLU A 41 -6.38 -0.86 23.57
C GLU A 41 -5.73 -2.00 24.37
N ASN A 42 -6.26 -3.23 24.24
CA ASN A 42 -5.76 -4.42 24.92
C ASN A 42 -4.99 -5.36 23.98
N MET A 43 -4.71 -4.92 22.76
CA MET A 43 -4.08 -5.76 21.76
C MET A 43 -2.65 -6.08 22.18
N GLU A 44 -2.32 -7.37 22.18
CA GLU A 44 -0.99 -7.86 22.50
C GLU A 44 -0.23 -8.33 21.27
N HIS A 45 1.04 -8.67 21.46
CA HIS A 45 1.90 -9.18 20.40
C HIS A 45 1.34 -10.48 19.76
N GLU A 46 0.68 -11.35 20.54
CA GLU A 46 0.08 -12.58 19.99
C GLU A 46 -1.12 -12.27 19.08
N ASP A 47 -1.90 -11.21 19.33
CA ASP A 47 -3.01 -10.82 18.44
C ASP A 47 -2.50 -10.39 17.06
N LEU A 48 -1.37 -9.69 17.03
CA LEU A 48 -0.67 -9.35 15.79
C LEU A 48 -0.11 -10.59 15.09
N MET A 49 0.41 -11.57 15.85
CA MET A 49 0.87 -12.84 15.29
C MET A 49 -0.29 -13.64 14.71
N GLN A 50 -1.45 -13.67 15.37
CA GLN A 50 -2.67 -14.27 14.85
C GLN A 50 -3.14 -13.56 13.58
N TYR A 51 -3.10 -12.23 13.54
CA TYR A 51 -3.41 -11.46 12.34
C TYR A 51 -2.48 -11.85 11.18
N ILE A 52 -1.17 -11.95 11.42
CA ILE A 52 -0.20 -12.40 10.42
C ILE A 52 -0.53 -13.81 9.91
N ARG A 53 -0.86 -14.76 10.81
CA ARG A 53 -1.24 -16.13 10.43
C ARG A 53 -2.51 -16.13 9.58
N TYR A 54 -3.52 -15.34 9.96
CA TYR A 54 -4.75 -15.15 9.19
C TYR A 54 -4.49 -14.58 7.79
N ARG A 55 -3.65 -13.55 7.66
CA ARG A 55 -3.32 -12.98 6.34
C ARG A 55 -2.53 -13.97 5.49
N LYS A 56 -1.62 -14.76 6.08
CA LYS A 56 -0.93 -15.84 5.39
C LYS A 56 -1.88 -16.92 4.90
N SER A 57 -2.87 -17.33 5.69
CA SER A 57 -3.86 -18.34 5.26
C SER A 57 -4.75 -17.84 4.12
N GLN A 58 -4.86 -16.53 3.92
CA GLN A 58 -5.51 -15.91 2.76
C GLN A 58 -4.59 -15.77 1.54
N GLY A 59 -3.38 -16.34 1.56
CA GLY A 59 -2.41 -16.27 0.47
C GLY A 59 -1.73 -14.90 0.31
N VAL A 60 -1.82 -14.02 1.31
CA VAL A 60 -1.21 -12.68 1.24
C VAL A 60 0.30 -12.79 1.38
N GLN A 61 1.01 -12.18 0.44
CA GLN A 61 2.47 -12.20 0.42
C GLN A 61 3.06 -11.44 1.62
N ALA A 62 4.21 -11.91 2.12
CA ALA A 62 4.92 -11.32 3.25
C ALA A 62 5.24 -9.82 3.05
N LYS A 63 5.51 -9.38 1.81
CA LYS A 63 5.71 -7.96 1.47
C LYS A 63 4.47 -7.11 1.81
N THR A 64 3.30 -7.60 1.40
CA THR A 64 2.02 -6.94 1.63
C THR A 64 1.70 -6.93 3.12
N ILE A 65 1.91 -8.05 3.82
CA ILE A 65 1.71 -8.10 5.28
C ILE A 65 2.64 -7.11 5.99
N ASN A 66 3.91 -6.98 5.60
CA ASN A 66 4.80 -5.97 6.18
C ASN A 66 4.31 -4.53 5.95
N LEU A 67 3.70 -4.24 4.79
CA LEU A 67 3.08 -2.94 4.55
C LEU A 67 1.82 -2.75 5.43
N GLU A 68 1.01 -3.78 5.60
CA GLU A 68 -0.15 -3.77 6.50
C GLU A 68 0.29 -3.53 7.96
N LEU A 69 1.34 -4.21 8.44
CA LEU A 69 1.94 -3.99 9.76
C LEU A 69 2.46 -2.56 9.93
N LYS A 70 3.06 -1.97 8.88
CA LYS A 70 3.45 -0.56 8.89
C LYS A 70 2.25 0.38 9.04
N LYS A 71 1.12 0.08 8.39
CA LYS A 71 -0.12 0.87 8.54
C LYS A 71 -0.70 0.76 9.95
N ILE A 72 -0.70 -0.45 10.53
CA ILE A 72 -1.14 -0.71 11.91
C ILE A 72 -0.26 0.07 12.90
N SER A 73 1.05 0.04 12.69
CA SER A 73 2.04 0.77 13.48
C SER A 73 1.73 2.26 13.60
N TYR A 74 1.44 2.94 12.48
CA TYR A 74 1.02 4.35 12.50
C TYR A 74 -0.32 4.58 13.19
N PHE A 75 -1.25 3.64 13.07
CA PHE A 75 -2.55 3.75 13.73
C PHE A 75 -2.45 3.62 15.26
N LEU A 76 -1.59 2.72 15.75
CA LEU A 76 -1.30 2.59 17.18
C LEU A 76 -0.63 3.86 17.71
N GLU A 77 0.32 4.40 16.96
CA GLU A 77 0.98 5.66 17.31
C GLU A 77 -0.01 6.84 17.38
N PHE A 78 -0.91 6.96 16.40
CA PHE A 78 -2.00 7.94 16.43
C PHE A 78 -2.90 7.79 17.67
N LYS A 79 -3.13 6.55 18.11
CA LYS A 79 -3.91 6.25 19.32
C LYS A 79 -3.13 6.48 20.62
N GLY A 80 -1.84 6.81 20.56
CA GLY A 80 -0.98 6.90 21.73
C GLY A 80 -0.71 5.55 22.40
N LEU A 81 -0.89 4.44 21.67
CA LEU A 81 -0.70 3.09 22.17
C LEU A 81 0.73 2.59 21.91
N PRO A 82 1.23 1.62 22.71
CA PRO A 82 2.51 0.98 22.45
C PRO A 82 2.56 0.38 21.03
N ASN A 83 3.63 0.67 20.30
CA ASN A 83 3.77 0.26 18.90
C ASN A 83 4.27 -1.17 18.75
N ILE A 84 3.43 -2.13 19.15
CA ILE A 84 3.74 -3.57 19.10
C ILE A 84 3.95 -4.11 17.67
N ALA A 85 3.59 -3.35 16.64
CA ALA A 85 3.77 -3.73 15.22
C ALA A 85 5.12 -3.30 14.62
N GLU A 86 5.84 -2.35 15.24
CA GLU A 86 7.13 -1.87 14.76
C GLU A 86 8.23 -2.95 14.71
N PRO A 87 8.45 -3.75 15.78
CA PRO A 87 9.51 -4.76 15.78
C PRO A 87 9.19 -5.96 14.88
N ILE A 88 7.92 -6.12 14.47
CA ILE A 88 7.49 -7.28 13.69
C ILE A 88 7.73 -7.05 12.20
N ARG A 89 8.66 -7.81 11.63
CA ARG A 89 8.92 -7.85 10.18
C ARG A 89 9.10 -9.28 9.70
N LEU A 90 8.29 -9.67 8.71
CA LEU A 90 8.40 -10.96 8.05
C LEU A 90 9.67 -11.00 7.17
N LYS A 91 10.50 -12.02 7.40
CA LYS A 91 11.70 -12.33 6.61
C LYS A 91 11.32 -13.09 5.32
N GLY A 92 12.26 -13.17 4.36
CA GLY A 92 12.07 -13.92 3.11
C GLY A 92 11.30 -13.18 2.01
N VAL A 93 11.12 -11.86 2.15
CA VAL A 93 10.55 -11.04 1.07
C VAL A 93 11.60 -10.90 -0.04
N GLN A 94 11.38 -11.57 -1.18
CA GLN A 94 12.17 -11.34 -2.37
C GLN A 94 12.11 -9.85 -2.73
N ARG A 95 13.28 -9.23 -2.91
CA ARG A 95 13.37 -7.87 -3.46
C ARG A 95 12.82 -7.91 -4.88
N ARG A 96 12.36 -6.76 -5.40
CA ARG A 96 11.90 -6.66 -6.79
C ARG A 96 12.94 -7.35 -7.68
N ILE A 97 12.48 -8.26 -8.52
CA ILE A 97 13.32 -8.76 -9.61
C ILE A 97 13.76 -7.51 -10.37
N PRO A 98 15.08 -7.26 -10.51
CA PRO A 98 15.55 -6.20 -11.37
C PRO A 98 14.94 -6.45 -12.75
N HIS A 99 14.03 -5.57 -13.16
CA HIS A 99 13.61 -5.56 -14.55
C HIS A 99 14.72 -4.82 -15.28
N ASP A 100 15.48 -5.54 -16.10
CA ASP A 100 16.47 -4.91 -16.96
C ASP A 100 15.78 -3.91 -17.89
N LEU A 101 16.54 -2.89 -18.30
CA LEU A 101 16.08 -1.96 -19.33
C LEU A 101 15.75 -2.76 -20.59
N PHE A 102 14.70 -2.34 -21.30
CA PHE A 102 14.43 -2.91 -22.62
C PHE A 102 15.63 -2.69 -23.53
N THR A 103 16.00 -3.74 -24.27
CA THR A 103 16.97 -3.63 -25.36
C THR A 103 16.41 -2.76 -26.48
N GLU A 104 17.28 -2.20 -27.31
CA GLU A 104 16.89 -1.41 -28.48
C GLU A 104 15.92 -2.18 -29.39
N LYS A 105 16.15 -3.48 -29.60
CA LYS A 105 15.25 -4.33 -30.39
C LYS A 105 13.86 -4.44 -29.75
N GLN A 106 13.78 -4.62 -28.44
CA GLN A 106 12.50 -4.67 -27.73
C GLN A 106 11.77 -3.33 -27.77
N LEU A 107 12.50 -2.21 -27.66
CA LEU A 107 11.93 -0.87 -27.81
C LEU A 107 11.39 -0.65 -29.23
N ASN A 108 12.15 -1.02 -30.25
CA ASN A 108 11.73 -0.93 -31.65
C ASN A 108 10.51 -1.82 -31.94
N GLU A 109 10.46 -3.02 -31.38
CA GLU A 109 9.29 -3.88 -31.50
C GLU A 109 8.06 -3.30 -30.79
N ILE A 110 8.21 -2.75 -29.59
CA ILE A 110 7.12 -2.07 -28.88
C ILE A 110 6.62 -0.88 -29.69
N TYR A 111 7.52 -0.05 -30.21
CA TYR A 111 7.18 1.13 -31.01
C TYR A 111 6.41 0.73 -32.28
N ASN A 112 6.93 -0.23 -33.06
CA ASN A 112 6.32 -0.65 -34.32
C ASN A 112 5.01 -1.44 -34.15
N LYS A 113 4.85 -2.17 -33.04
CA LYS A 113 3.64 -2.96 -32.74
C LYS A 113 2.63 -2.18 -31.90
N PHE A 114 2.96 -0.97 -31.46
CA PHE A 114 2.01 -0.13 -30.75
C PHE A 114 0.89 0.21 -31.73
N PRO A 115 -0.36 -0.25 -31.49
CA PRO A 115 -1.43 0.02 -32.42
C PRO A 115 -1.58 1.53 -32.51
N GLU A 116 -1.58 2.07 -33.74
CA GLU A 116 -2.02 3.45 -33.96
C GLU A 116 -3.37 3.58 -33.28
N SER A 117 -3.41 4.40 -32.23
CA SER A 117 -4.59 4.48 -31.39
C SER A 117 -5.77 4.90 -32.26
N LYS A 118 -6.88 4.15 -32.23
CA LYS A 118 -8.19 4.65 -32.66
C LYS A 118 -8.74 5.77 -31.74
N ASN A 119 -7.85 6.52 -31.09
CA ASN A 119 -8.17 7.71 -30.31
C ASN A 119 -7.51 8.90 -31.00
N TYR A 120 -8.29 9.95 -31.26
CA TYR A 120 -7.90 11.20 -31.92
C TYR A 120 -6.84 12.04 -31.18
N TRP A 121 -6.13 11.45 -30.21
CA TRP A 121 -5.14 12.10 -29.38
C TRP A 121 -3.73 11.82 -29.92
N THR A 122 -3.41 12.42 -31.07
CA THR A 122 -2.08 12.35 -31.67
C THR A 122 -1.26 13.62 -31.36
N HIS A 123 0.05 13.44 -31.21
CA HIS A 123 1.05 14.49 -30.92
C HIS A 123 0.99 15.69 -31.90
N GLU A 124 0.50 15.46 -33.11
CA GLU A 124 0.29 16.45 -34.16
C GLU A 124 -0.72 17.55 -33.77
N ASN A 125 -1.72 17.22 -32.93
CA ASN A 125 -2.73 18.19 -32.48
C ASN A 125 -2.18 19.16 -31.42
N ILE A 126 -1.11 18.78 -30.69
CA ILE A 126 -0.49 19.62 -29.65
C ILE A 126 0.43 20.68 -30.28
N LEU A 127 1.09 20.37 -31.38
CA LEU A 127 1.95 21.34 -32.07
C LEU A 127 1.15 22.43 -32.80
N LYS A 128 -0.12 22.17 -33.14
CA LYS A 128 -1.02 23.16 -33.75
C LYS A 128 -1.66 24.13 -32.76
N THR A 129 -1.58 23.86 -31.45
CA THR A 129 -2.23 24.70 -30.43
C THR A 129 -1.33 25.81 -29.88
N TYR A 130 -0.05 25.86 -30.27
CA TYR A 130 0.95 26.82 -29.78
C TYR A 130 1.60 27.67 -30.89
N HIS A 131 0.98 27.74 -32.07
CA HIS A 131 1.28 28.73 -33.11
C HIS A 131 0.02 29.50 -33.46
#